data_AF-A0AA50HU73-F1
#
_entry.id   AF-A0AA50HU73-F1
#
_cell.length_a   1.000
_cell.length_b   1.000
_cell.length_c   1.000
_cell.angle_alpha   90.00
_cell.angle_beta   90.00
_cell.angle_gamma   90.00
#
_symmetry.space_group_name_H-M   'P 1'
#
loop_
_entity.id
_entity.type
_entity.pdbx_description
1 polymer ?
#
loop_
_entity_poly.entity_id
_entity_poly.type
_entity_poly.pdbx_seq_one_letter_code
_entity_poly.pdbx_strand_id
1 'polypeptide(L)'
;MTYAYKLKPTPQQVLDIEENLNVCRKVWNYALQERKDWCGSRRSAVNACSIQREYILSADEPFPDYHIQAKRLTEARKQIPELANAHSQILQQTLRQLDRAWDDMHKRGFGFPRFKKRHNLRSFVFPQLGKNPVDEVGVKLPKIGKVAGTIPVLFLKALR
;
A
#
# COMPACT_ATOMS: atom_id res chain seq x y z
N MET A 1 -1.89 1.43 24.43
CA MET A 1 -2.13 2.89 24.33
C MET A 1 -1.73 3.34 22.94
N THR A 2 -2.62 3.99 22.20
CA THR A 2 -2.35 4.49 20.84
C THR A 2 -2.46 6.02 20.88
N TYR A 3 -1.39 6.72 20.53
CA TYR A 3 -1.34 8.18 20.53
C TYR A 3 -1.65 8.72 19.13
N ALA A 4 -2.49 9.75 19.05
CA ALA A 4 -2.83 10.43 17.82
C ALA A 4 -2.37 11.90 17.90
N TYR A 5 -1.55 12.32 16.93
CA TYR A 5 -1.02 13.67 16.85
C TYR A 5 -1.46 14.35 15.56
N LYS A 6 -1.78 15.64 15.64
CA LYS A 6 -2.10 16.45 14.46
C LYS A 6 -0.82 17.01 13.85
N LEU A 7 -0.55 16.61 12.61
CA LEU A 7 0.52 17.15 11.80
C LEU A 7 0.03 18.41 11.05
N LYS A 8 0.95 19.37 10.85
CA LYS A 8 0.75 20.60 10.08
C LYS A 8 1.77 20.62 8.92
N PRO A 9 1.52 19.85 7.84
CA PRO A 9 2.40 19.80 6.68
C PRO A 9 2.41 21.14 5.92
N THR A 10 3.54 21.43 5.29
CA THR A 10 3.66 22.54 4.33
C THR A 10 2.90 22.22 3.03
N PRO A 11 2.57 23.22 2.18
CA PRO A 11 1.89 22.96 0.92
C PRO A 11 2.62 21.94 0.02
N GLN A 12 3.95 21.99 -0.03
CA GLN A 12 4.75 21.01 -0.76
C GLN A 12 4.62 19.59 -0.18
N GLN A 13 4.66 19.46 1.15
CA GLN A 13 4.50 18.17 1.82
C GLN A 13 3.11 17.56 1.59
N VAL A 14 2.07 18.39 1.47
CA VAL A 14 0.72 17.91 1.11
C VAL A 14 0.72 17.29 -0.28
N LEU A 15 1.37 17.94 -1.27
CA LEU A 15 1.50 17.39 -2.61
C LEU A 15 2.23 16.04 -2.59
N ASP A 16 3.34 15.94 -1.86
CA ASP A 16 4.10 14.69 -1.74
C ASP A 16 3.26 13.57 -1.09
N ILE A 17 2.45 13.91 -0.08
CA ILE A 17 1.53 12.96 0.58
C ILE A 17 0.45 12.48 -0.40
N GLU A 18 -0.12 13.39 -1.19
CA GLU A 18 -1.12 13.06 -2.19
C GLU A 18 -0.56 12.21 -3.33
N GLU A 19 0.65 12.50 -3.80
CA GLU A 19 1.37 11.69 -4.77
C GLU A 19 1.59 10.28 -4.23
N ASN A 20 2.11 10.16 -3.00
CA ASN A 20 2.30 8.87 -2.34
C ASN A 20 0.98 8.07 -2.24
N LEU A 21 -0.14 8.71 -1.88
CA LEU A 21 -1.46 8.07 -1.86
C LEU A 21 -1.89 7.58 -3.25
N ASN A 22 -1.64 8.39 -4.29
CA ASN A 22 -1.95 8.01 -5.67
C ASN A 22 -1.14 6.81 -6.13
N VAL A 23 0.16 6.76 -5.80
CA VAL A 23 1.03 5.63 -6.12
C VAL A 23 0.57 4.37 -5.38
N CYS A 24 0.27 4.47 -4.08
CA CYS A 24 -0.24 3.35 -3.31
C CYS A 24 -1.55 2.80 -3.90
N ARG A 25 -2.45 3.68 -4.33
CA ARG A 25 -3.70 3.30 -5.01
C ARG A 25 -3.42 2.53 -6.31
N LYS A 26 -2.47 2.99 -7.14
CA LYS A 26 -2.08 2.30 -8.38
C LYS A 26 -1.53 0.91 -8.07
N VAL A 27 -0.62 0.79 -7.10
CA VAL A 27 -0.05 -0.50 -6.66
C VAL A 27 -1.13 -1.45 -6.16
N TRP A 28 -2.05 -0.99 -5.30
CA TRP A 28 -3.18 -1.80 -4.84
C TRP A 28 -4.02 -2.32 -5.99
N ASN A 29 -4.43 -1.43 -6.90
CA ASN A 29 -5.34 -1.79 -7.97
C ASN A 29 -4.70 -2.75 -8.97
N TYR A 30 -3.43 -2.52 -9.31
CA TYR A 30 -2.67 -3.42 -10.17
C TYR A 30 -2.54 -4.81 -9.54
N ALA A 31 -2.09 -4.89 -8.29
CA ALA A 31 -1.92 -6.16 -7.59
C ALA A 31 -3.25 -6.92 -7.40
N LEU A 32 -4.35 -6.19 -7.14
CA LEU A 32 -5.69 -6.78 -7.05
C LEU A 32 -6.19 -7.28 -8.40
N GLN A 33 -5.87 -6.57 -9.50
CA GLN A 33 -6.21 -7.00 -10.85
C GLN A 33 -5.51 -8.32 -11.19
N GLU A 34 -4.20 -8.42 -10.95
CA GLU A 34 -3.44 -9.68 -11.15
C GLU A 34 -4.08 -10.86 -10.40
N ARG A 35 -4.43 -10.68 -9.12
CA ARG A 35 -5.07 -11.74 -8.32
C ARG A 35 -6.44 -12.14 -8.89
N LYS A 36 -7.23 -11.16 -9.34
CA LYS A 36 -8.54 -11.43 -9.97
C LYS A 36 -8.41 -12.13 -11.31
N ASP A 37 -7.45 -11.72 -12.13
CA ASP A 37 -7.20 -12.34 -13.43
C ASP A 37 -6.70 -13.79 -13.26
N TRP A 38 -5.84 -14.04 -12.28
CA TRP A 38 -5.39 -15.38 -11.92
C TRP A 38 -6.56 -16.29 -11.48
N CYS A 39 -7.48 -15.77 -10.66
CA CYS A 39 -8.68 -16.52 -10.26
C CYS A 39 -9.63 -16.72 -11.45
N GLY A 40 -9.75 -15.71 -12.32
CA GLY A 40 -10.58 -15.74 -13.51
C GLY A 40 -10.09 -16.75 -14.54
N SER A 41 -8.78 -16.85 -14.76
CA SER A 41 -8.19 -17.77 -15.74
C SER A 41 -8.34 -19.24 -15.35
N ARG A 42 -8.41 -19.54 -14.05
CA ARG A 42 -8.65 -20.90 -13.53
C ARG A 42 -10.12 -21.24 -13.39
N ARG A 43 -11.00 -20.25 -13.56
CA ARG A 43 -12.44 -20.43 -13.51
C ARG A 43 -12.96 -20.67 -14.92
N SER A 44 -12.97 -21.94 -15.33
CA SER A 44 -13.67 -22.36 -16.55
C SER A 44 -14.97 -23.09 -16.18
N ALA A 45 -15.99 -22.95 -17.03
CA ALA A 45 -17.18 -23.77 -16.91
C ALA A 45 -16.83 -25.20 -17.37
N VAL A 46 -17.31 -26.21 -16.66
CA VAL A 46 -17.00 -27.63 -16.97
C VAL A 46 -17.33 -27.99 -18.42
N ASN A 47 -18.35 -27.33 -19.00
CA ASN A 47 -18.89 -27.66 -20.31
C ASN A 47 -18.68 -26.57 -21.38
N ALA A 48 -17.89 -25.52 -21.12
CA ALA A 48 -17.69 -24.46 -22.11
C ALA A 48 -16.42 -23.65 -21.87
N CYS A 49 -15.72 -23.32 -22.96
CA CYS A 49 -14.65 -22.32 -22.98
C CYS A 49 -15.18 -20.97 -23.50
N SER A 50 -14.52 -19.88 -23.12
CA SER A 50 -14.89 -18.53 -23.55
C SER A 50 -14.39 -18.26 -24.98
N ILE A 51 -15.29 -18.00 -25.93
CA ILE A 51 -14.91 -17.71 -27.32
C ILE A 51 -14.49 -16.23 -27.50
N GLN A 52 -14.89 -15.35 -26.58
CA GLN A 52 -14.70 -13.90 -26.73
C GLN A 52 -13.36 -13.38 -26.20
N ARG A 53 -12.85 -14.01 -25.14
CA ARG A 53 -11.62 -13.58 -24.46
C ARG A 53 -10.99 -14.74 -23.73
N GLU A 54 -9.67 -14.75 -23.72
CA GLU A 54 -8.83 -15.69 -22.98
C GLU A 54 -7.81 -14.90 -22.16
N TYR A 55 -7.38 -15.48 -21.04
CA TYR A 55 -6.32 -14.88 -20.22
C TYR A 55 -4.95 -15.29 -20.75
N ILE A 56 -4.05 -14.32 -20.90
CA ILE A 56 -2.66 -14.57 -21.30
C ILE A 56 -1.85 -14.91 -20.03
N LEU A 57 -2.14 -16.07 -19.44
CA LEU A 57 -1.47 -16.58 -18.24
C LEU A 57 -1.11 -18.04 -18.45
N SER A 58 0.09 -18.44 -18.01
CA SER A 58 0.48 -19.85 -18.02
C SER A 58 -0.38 -20.66 -17.04
N ALA A 59 -0.68 -21.91 -17.40
CA ALA A 59 -1.40 -22.84 -16.53
C ALA A 59 -0.63 -23.09 -15.22
N ASP A 60 0.70 -23.16 -15.32
CA ASP A 60 1.60 -23.42 -14.19
C ASP A 60 1.94 -22.16 -13.36
N GLU A 61 1.40 -20.99 -13.73
CA GLU A 61 1.70 -19.75 -13.02
C GLU A 61 1.19 -19.83 -11.56
N PRO A 62 2.04 -19.64 -10.55
CA PRO A 62 1.61 -19.67 -9.16
C PRO A 62 0.67 -18.49 -8.83
N PHE A 63 -0.09 -18.60 -7.74
CA PHE A 63 -0.90 -17.49 -7.26
C PHE A 63 -0.02 -16.26 -6.99
N PRO A 64 -0.39 -15.05 -7.48
CA PRO A 64 0.39 -13.84 -7.25
C PRO A 64 0.23 -13.34 -5.80
N ASP A 65 0.92 -14.04 -4.90
CA ASP A 65 0.97 -13.75 -3.48
C ASP A 65 1.76 -12.47 -3.17
N TYR A 66 1.81 -12.10 -1.89
CA TYR A 66 2.57 -10.93 -1.45
C TYR A 66 4.04 -10.99 -1.86
N HIS A 67 4.69 -12.16 -1.75
CA HIS A 67 6.13 -12.29 -1.98
C HIS A 67 6.49 -12.07 -3.46
N ILE A 68 5.74 -12.68 -4.36
CA ILE A 68 5.89 -12.51 -5.81
C ILE A 68 5.64 -11.05 -6.19
N GLN A 69 4.53 -10.47 -5.73
CA GLN A 69 4.17 -9.09 -6.05
C GLN A 69 5.16 -8.07 -5.46
N ALA A 70 5.69 -8.31 -4.26
CA ALA A 70 6.70 -7.44 -3.65
C ALA A 70 8.05 -7.50 -4.39
N LYS A 71 8.43 -8.67 -4.90
CA LYS A 71 9.62 -8.83 -5.74
C LYS A 71 9.45 -8.08 -7.07
N ARG A 72 8.34 -8.31 -7.78
CA ARG A 72 7.99 -7.58 -9.02
C ARG A 72 7.94 -6.07 -8.81
N LEU A 73 7.36 -5.61 -7.70
CA LEU A 73 7.35 -4.19 -7.32
C LEU A 73 8.77 -3.62 -7.17
N THR A 74 9.70 -4.39 -6.60
CA THR A 74 11.09 -3.96 -6.43
C THR A 74 11.80 -3.79 -7.78
N GLU A 75 11.51 -4.67 -8.74
CA GLU A 75 12.01 -4.56 -10.11
C GLU A 75 11.35 -3.39 -10.87
N ALA A 76 10.03 -3.25 -10.77
CA ALA A 76 9.27 -2.17 -11.39
C ALA A 76 9.72 -0.78 -10.91
N ARG A 77 10.13 -0.65 -9.65
CA ARG A 77 10.70 0.60 -9.11
C ARG A 77 11.98 1.05 -9.78
N LYS A 78 12.74 0.16 -10.43
CA LYS A 78 13.92 0.52 -11.21
C LYS A 78 13.55 1.15 -12.55
N GLN A 79 12.39 0.79 -13.10
CA GLN A 79 11.95 1.17 -14.43
C GLN A 79 10.96 2.34 -14.42
N ILE A 80 10.16 2.48 -13.36
CA ILE A 80 9.07 3.45 -13.26
C ILE A 80 9.44 4.53 -12.24
N PRO A 81 9.74 5.77 -12.68
CA PRO A 81 10.13 6.87 -11.80
C PRO A 81 9.09 7.19 -10.71
N GLU A 82 7.81 7.11 -11.03
CA GLU A 82 6.71 7.37 -10.08
C GLU A 82 6.76 6.42 -8.87
N LEU A 83 7.06 5.13 -9.10
CA LEU A 83 7.21 4.14 -8.02
C LEU A 83 8.53 4.33 -7.25
N ALA A 84 9.56 4.84 -7.94
CA ALA A 84 10.85 5.15 -7.34
C ALA A 84 10.75 6.32 -6.35
N ASN A 85 9.95 7.35 -6.68
CA ASN A 85 9.72 8.53 -5.85
C ASN A 85 9.02 8.18 -4.54
N ALA A 86 8.02 7.30 -4.56
CA ALA A 86 7.36 6.86 -3.34
C ALA A 86 8.29 6.07 -2.39
N HIS A 87 7.97 6.08 -1.10
CA HIS A 87 8.73 5.34 -0.10
C HIS A 87 8.42 3.84 -0.16
N SER A 88 9.47 3.01 -0.24
CA SER A 88 9.38 1.56 -0.47
C SER A 88 8.51 0.84 0.56
N GLN A 89 8.65 1.21 1.84
CA GLN A 89 7.91 0.55 2.91
C GLN A 89 6.41 0.82 2.81
N ILE A 90 5.99 1.99 2.32
CA ILE A 90 4.57 2.31 2.17
C ILE A 90 3.94 1.45 1.07
N LEU A 91 4.66 1.27 -0.04
CA LEU A 91 4.20 0.44 -1.15
C LEU A 91 4.10 -1.04 -0.73
N GLN A 92 5.12 -1.56 -0.04
CA GLN A 92 5.09 -2.91 0.52
C GLN A 92 3.96 -3.07 1.54
N GLN A 93 3.74 -2.08 2.41
CA GLN A 93 2.66 -2.11 3.38
C GLN A 93 1.28 -2.10 2.69
N THR A 94 1.16 -1.44 1.54
CA THR A 94 -0.07 -1.47 0.73
C THR A 94 -0.35 -2.87 0.20
N LEU A 95 0.67 -3.58 -0.29
CA LEU A 95 0.54 -4.98 -0.69
C LEU A 95 0.16 -5.89 0.50
N ARG A 96 0.74 -5.67 1.69
CA ARG A 96 0.34 -6.42 2.90
C ARG A 96 -1.10 -6.18 3.32
N GLN A 97 -1.61 -4.96 3.15
CA GLN A 97 -3.03 -4.67 3.42
C GLN A 97 -3.94 -5.40 2.42
N LEU A 98 -3.52 -5.49 1.15
CA LEU A 98 -4.25 -6.27 0.14
C LEU A 98 -4.26 -7.75 0.52
N ASP A 99 -3.13 -8.26 0.99
CA ASP A 99 -2.99 -9.65 1.42
C ASP A 99 -3.89 -9.97 2.61
N ARG A 100 -3.93 -9.10 3.62
CA ARG A 100 -4.88 -9.22 4.74
C ARG A 100 -6.34 -9.19 4.28
N ALA A 101 -6.68 -8.31 3.34
CA ALA A 101 -8.05 -8.25 2.80
C ALA A 101 -8.42 -9.53 2.04
N TRP A 102 -7.45 -10.16 1.39
CA TRP A 102 -7.61 -11.45 0.71
C TRP A 102 -7.75 -12.61 1.69
N ASP A 103 -6.97 -12.59 2.77
CA ASP A 103 -7.07 -13.53 3.88
C ASP A 103 -8.42 -13.43 4.60
N ASP A 104 -8.89 -12.20 4.88
CA ASP A 104 -10.17 -11.96 5.52
C ASP A 104 -11.34 -12.43 4.64
N MET A 105 -11.22 -12.32 3.31
CA MET A 105 -12.19 -12.91 2.37
C MET A 105 -12.30 -14.43 2.56
N HIS A 106 -11.16 -15.14 2.61
CA HIS A 106 -11.15 -16.60 2.76
C HIS A 106 -11.54 -17.07 4.17
N LYS A 107 -10.98 -16.44 5.21
CA LYS A 107 -11.13 -16.89 6.61
C LYS A 107 -12.43 -16.42 7.26
N ARG A 108 -12.92 -15.24 6.89
CA ARG A 108 -14.09 -14.61 7.51
C ARG A 108 -15.32 -14.55 6.59
N GLY A 109 -15.21 -15.06 5.36
CA GLY A 109 -16.30 -15.06 4.39
C GLY A 109 -16.68 -13.67 3.88
N PHE A 110 -15.80 -12.67 4.01
CA PHE A 110 -16.02 -11.38 3.36
C PHE A 110 -15.95 -11.52 1.83
N GLY A 111 -16.51 -10.56 1.10
CA GLY A 111 -16.44 -10.54 -0.37
C GLY A 111 -15.05 -10.15 -0.90
N PHE A 112 -14.86 -10.31 -2.21
CA PHE A 112 -13.62 -9.92 -2.89
C PHE A 112 -13.18 -8.48 -2.57
N PRO A 113 -11.88 -8.24 -2.37
CA PRO A 113 -11.38 -6.89 -2.23
C PRO A 113 -11.78 -6.02 -3.43
N ARG A 114 -12.12 -4.76 -3.14
CA ARG A 114 -12.58 -3.80 -4.13
C ARG A 114 -11.42 -2.92 -4.60
N PHE A 115 -11.50 -2.47 -5.85
CA PHE A 115 -10.58 -1.45 -6.37
C PHE A 115 -10.74 -0.15 -5.58
N LYS A 116 -9.62 0.53 -5.35
CA LYS A 116 -9.57 1.82 -4.66
C LYS A 116 -9.79 2.95 -5.67
N LYS A 117 -10.84 3.73 -5.45
CA LYS A 117 -11.08 5.01 -6.13
C LYS A 117 -10.15 6.09 -5.58
N ARG A 118 -9.99 7.19 -6.32
CA ARG A 118 -9.07 8.31 -5.98
C ARG A 118 -9.25 8.80 -4.53
N HIS A 119 -10.48 8.92 -4.05
CA HIS A 119 -10.78 9.49 -2.72
C HIS A 119 -10.97 8.45 -1.60
N ASN A 120 -10.81 7.16 -1.90
CA ASN A 120 -11.05 6.07 -0.94
C ASN A 120 -9.81 5.67 -0.15
N LEU A 121 -8.61 6.00 -0.64
CA LEU A 121 -7.37 5.79 0.11
C LEU A 121 -6.97 7.13 0.74
N ARG A 122 -7.14 7.25 2.06
CA ARG A 122 -6.88 8.50 2.81
C ARG A 122 -5.71 8.38 3.78
N SER A 123 -5.15 7.20 3.92
CA SER A 123 -4.13 6.90 4.91
C SER A 123 -3.15 5.89 4.35
N PHE A 124 -1.90 6.03 4.77
CA PHE A 124 -0.88 5.02 4.59
C PHE A 124 -0.06 4.89 5.87
N VAL A 125 0.64 3.78 6.03
CA VAL A 125 1.34 3.44 7.26
C VAL A 125 2.81 3.27 6.97
N PHE A 126 3.65 3.93 7.77
CA PHE A 126 5.08 3.63 7.86
C PHE A 126 5.27 2.56 8.95
N PRO A 127 5.70 1.34 8.60
CA PRO A 127 5.98 0.31 9.60
C PRO A 127 7.13 0.71 10.51
N GLN A 128 8.11 1.47 9.99
CA GLN A 128 9.27 1.93 10.73
C GLN A 128 9.62 3.36 10.30
N LEU A 129 9.92 4.24 11.25
CA LEU A 129 10.20 5.67 11.01
C LEU A 129 11.69 6.02 11.13
N GLY A 130 12.57 5.06 11.40
CA GLY A 130 14.02 5.27 11.57
C GLY A 130 14.42 5.68 12.99
N LYS A 131 15.65 6.18 13.16
CA LYS A 131 16.21 6.62 14.45
C LYS A 131 15.66 8.00 14.84
N ASN A 132 15.25 8.17 16.10
CA ASN A 132 14.70 9.41 16.69
C ASN A 132 13.75 10.17 15.74
N PRO A 133 12.61 9.56 15.36
CA PRO A 133 11.72 10.16 14.38
C PRO A 133 10.86 11.30 14.92
N VAL A 134 10.82 11.49 16.24
CA VAL A 134 9.98 12.48 16.91
C VAL A 134 10.87 13.44 17.69
N ASP A 135 10.72 14.73 17.41
CA ASP A 135 11.32 15.85 18.14
C ASP A 135 10.22 16.71 18.77
N GLU A 136 10.57 17.64 19.66
CA GLU A 136 9.62 18.59 20.29
C GLU A 136 8.80 19.41 19.27
N VAL A 137 9.32 19.59 18.05
CA VAL A 137 8.74 20.43 17.00
C VAL A 137 7.92 19.61 15.99
N GLY A 138 8.13 18.30 15.89
CA GLY A 138 7.47 17.50 14.86
C GLY A 138 8.06 16.12 14.60
N VAL A 139 7.66 15.53 13.48
CA VAL A 139 8.01 14.15 13.11
C VAL A 139 8.76 14.13 11.79
N LYS A 140 9.88 13.41 11.75
CA LYS A 140 10.66 13.17 10.54
C LYS A 140 10.08 11.97 9.79
N LEU A 141 9.50 12.22 8.62
CA LEU A 141 8.98 11.19 7.74
C LEU A 141 9.99 10.87 6.63
N PRO A 142 10.20 9.59 6.29
CA PRO A 142 11.03 9.21 5.15
C PRO A 142 10.52 9.84 3.86
N LYS A 143 11.43 10.44 3.07
CA LYS A 143 11.19 11.14 1.78
C LYS A 143 10.30 12.39 1.80
N ILE A 144 9.47 12.61 2.83
CA ILE A 144 8.64 13.82 2.99
C ILE A 144 9.37 14.88 3.84
N GLY A 145 10.34 14.46 4.67
CA GLY A 145 11.12 15.34 5.53
C GLY A 145 10.46 15.60 6.88
N LYS A 146 10.86 16.68 7.56
CA LYS A 146 10.35 17.03 8.89
C LYS A 146 9.00 17.73 8.76
N VAL A 147 7.96 17.14 9.34
CA VAL A 147 6.62 17.71 9.37
C VAL A 147 6.36 18.27 10.77
N ALA A 148 6.02 19.55 10.85
CA ALA A 148 5.68 20.18 12.12
C ALA A 148 4.44 19.51 12.73
N GLY A 149 4.49 19.24 14.03
CA GLY A 149 3.39 18.62 14.76
C GLY A 149 3.21 19.32 16.09
N THR A 150 1.97 19.51 16.53
CA THR A 150 1.72 19.92 17.91
C THR A 150 1.85 18.67 18.78
N ILE A 151 3.07 18.38 19.22
CA ILE A 151 3.32 17.35 20.24
C ILE A 151 3.18 18.09 21.57
N PRO A 152 2.17 17.81 22.41
CA PRO A 152 2.09 18.43 23.72
C PRO A 152 3.37 18.08 24.49
N VAL A 153 4.11 19.12 24.85
CA VAL A 153 5.42 19.13 25.54
C VAL A 153 5.40 18.44 26.92
N LEU A 154 4.24 17.88 27.32
CA LEU A 154 4.00 17.22 28.61
C LEU A 154 4.75 15.88 28.77
N PHE A 155 5.19 15.23 27.69
CA PHE A 155 5.82 13.91 27.80
C PHE A 155 7.34 13.92 28.01
N LEU A 156 8.03 15.05 27.76
CA LEU A 156 9.49 15.11 27.94
C LEU A 156 9.94 15.29 29.40
N LYS A 157 9.01 15.54 30.34
CA LYS A 157 9.30 15.65 31.77
C LYS A 157 9.00 14.39 32.59
N ALA A 158 8.42 13.34 32.00
CA ALA A 158 7.93 12.18 32.75
C ALA A 158 8.87 10.95 32.74
N LEU A 159 10.09 11.07 32.22
CA LEU A 159 11.10 10.00 32.25
C LEU A 159 12.44 10.54 32.76
N ARG A 160 12.44 11.00 34.02
CA ARG A 160 13.63 10.99 34.89
C ARG A 160 13.49 9.85 35.89
#